data_AF-S7VY61-F1
#
_entry.id   AF-S7VY61-F1
#
_cell.length_a   1.000
_cell.length_b   1.000
_cell.length_c   1.000
_cell.angle_alpha   90.00
_cell.angle_beta   90.00
_cell.angle_gamma   90.00
#
_symmetry.space_group_name_H-M   'P 1'
#
loop_
_entity.id
_entity.type
_entity.pdbx_description
1 polymer ?
#
loop_
_entity_poly.entity_id
_entity_poly.type
_entity_poly.pdbx_seq_one_letter_code
_entity_poly.pdbx_strand_id
1 'polypeptide(L)'
;MTSKINLSFFVLLGFLAFNTKALAQDENLDLFNQQLFFYSNLDHDFYDGEITMKNNETINGFVSLNHIDNQHYAVILSTDDGCIYIPNEDVSSVTLFNAHKGETTATKFVAIEGYDKLFRELYIKDEDSAIYDLIEAPYDSKIINDVYIKENNTLVSIDDFWTSGPKKDLINYINKRDNTDFKRKDFKSLNTLFAKL
;
A
#
# COMPACT_ATOMS: atom_id res chain seq x y z
N MET A 1 -28.23 -80.86 24.38
CA MET A 1 -27.46 -80.96 23.12
C MET A 1 -27.89 -79.81 22.23
N THR A 2 -27.18 -78.68 22.29
CA THR A 2 -27.18 -77.60 21.27
C THR A 2 -26.07 -76.62 21.62
N SER A 3 -25.11 -76.52 20.70
CA SER A 3 -23.96 -75.63 20.70
C SER A 3 -24.38 -74.20 20.34
N LYS A 4 -23.73 -73.19 20.94
CA LYS A 4 -23.66 -71.82 20.39
C LYS A 4 -22.23 -71.28 20.51
N ILE A 5 -21.54 -71.40 19.37
CA ILE A 5 -20.64 -70.44 18.71
C ILE A 5 -20.08 -69.32 19.60
N ASN A 6 -18.75 -69.35 19.76
CA ASN A 6 -17.92 -68.27 20.27
C ASN A 6 -17.41 -67.46 19.08
N LEU A 7 -17.79 -66.18 18.98
CA LEU A 7 -17.43 -65.30 17.87
C LEU A 7 -16.84 -64.00 18.42
N SER A 8 -15.60 -63.74 18.01
CA SER A 8 -14.96 -62.41 17.88
C SER A 8 -14.59 -61.71 19.21
N PHE A 9 -13.33 -61.71 19.63
CA PHE A 9 -12.19 -61.08 18.94
C PHE A 9 -12.45 -59.61 18.57
N PHE A 10 -12.92 -58.81 19.55
CA PHE A 10 -12.90 -57.34 19.50
C PHE A 10 -12.75 -56.77 20.93
N VAL A 11 -11.67 -57.14 21.62
CA VAL A 11 -11.26 -56.51 22.88
C VAL A 11 -9.80 -56.10 22.75
N LEU A 12 -9.50 -55.22 21.78
CA LEU A 12 -8.21 -54.49 21.75
C LEU A 12 -8.22 -53.31 20.76
N LEU A 13 -9.22 -52.44 20.79
CA LEU A 13 -9.18 -51.16 20.06
C LEU A 13 -10.17 -50.17 20.67
N GLY A 14 -9.97 -49.85 21.94
CA GLY A 14 -10.88 -48.97 22.67
C GLY A 14 -10.25 -48.29 23.88
N PHE A 15 -8.95 -47.98 23.86
CA PHE A 15 -8.29 -47.22 24.94
C PHE A 15 -7.03 -46.45 24.44
N LEU A 16 -7.13 -45.81 23.27
CA LEU A 16 -6.15 -44.80 22.82
C LEU A 16 -6.82 -43.50 22.33
N ALA A 17 -7.99 -43.18 22.87
CA ALA A 17 -8.70 -41.94 22.54
C ALA A 17 -9.14 -41.17 23.78
N PHE A 18 -8.26 -41.05 24.79
CA PHE A 18 -8.44 -40.06 25.84
C PHE A 18 -7.08 -39.48 26.24
N ASN A 19 -6.99 -38.14 26.16
CA ASN A 19 -5.92 -37.25 26.61
C ASN A 19 -4.85 -36.80 25.60
N THR A 20 -5.28 -36.24 24.47
CA THR A 20 -4.58 -35.09 23.87
C THR A 20 -5.60 -34.03 23.41
N LYS A 21 -6.36 -33.48 24.37
CA LYS A 21 -7.08 -32.21 24.18
C LYS A 21 -6.86 -31.35 25.41
N ALA A 22 -5.61 -30.94 25.59
CA ALA A 22 -5.20 -29.91 26.54
C ALA A 22 -3.92 -29.28 25.98
N LEU A 23 -4.04 -28.61 24.83
CA LEU A 23 -3.05 -27.72 24.20
C LEU A 23 -3.61 -27.26 22.84
N ALA A 24 -4.68 -26.46 22.90
CA ALA A 24 -5.22 -25.72 21.74
C ALA A 24 -6.17 -24.64 22.28
N GLN A 25 -5.67 -23.81 23.19
CA GLN A 25 -6.41 -22.69 23.74
C GLN A 25 -5.42 -21.60 24.14
N ASP A 26 -4.57 -21.16 23.20
CA ASP A 26 -3.80 -19.92 23.40
C ASP A 26 -3.19 -19.32 22.11
N GLU A 27 -3.81 -19.54 20.94
CA GLU A 27 -3.38 -18.86 19.70
C GLU A 27 -4.45 -17.89 19.17
N ASN A 28 -5.73 -18.19 19.39
CA ASN A 28 -6.83 -17.31 18.97
C ASN A 28 -7.03 -16.09 19.89
N LEU A 29 -6.63 -16.16 21.16
CA LEU A 29 -6.77 -15.02 22.08
C LEU A 29 -5.71 -13.96 21.80
N ASP A 30 -4.50 -14.39 21.41
CA ASP A 30 -3.41 -13.49 21.04
C ASP A 30 -3.66 -12.84 19.67
N LEU A 31 -4.27 -13.55 18.71
CA LEU A 31 -4.67 -12.99 17.42
C LEU A 31 -5.80 -11.95 17.57
N PHE A 32 -6.80 -12.24 18.41
CA PHE A 32 -7.92 -11.32 18.67
C PHE A 32 -7.47 -10.08 19.47
N ASN A 33 -6.53 -10.25 20.41
CA ASN A 33 -5.95 -9.13 21.16
C ASN A 33 -4.96 -8.32 20.33
N GLN A 34 -4.18 -8.91 19.41
CA GLN A 34 -3.38 -8.15 18.44
C GLN A 34 -4.28 -7.35 17.50
N GLN A 35 -5.35 -7.96 16.99
CA GLN A 35 -6.31 -7.30 16.11
C GLN A 35 -6.98 -6.10 16.81
N LEU A 36 -7.36 -6.22 18.09
CA LEU A 36 -7.85 -5.10 18.91
C LEU A 36 -6.79 -4.04 19.24
N PHE A 37 -5.50 -4.42 19.35
CA PHE A 37 -4.40 -3.47 19.60
C PHE A 37 -4.08 -2.61 18.38
N PHE A 38 -4.30 -3.12 17.16
CA PHE A 38 -4.23 -2.34 15.91
C PHE A 38 -5.40 -1.35 15.80
N TYR A 39 -6.62 -1.74 16.21
CA TYR A 39 -7.81 -0.88 16.08
C TYR A 39 -7.85 0.35 17.00
N SER A 40 -7.09 0.39 18.11
CA SER A 40 -7.21 1.46 19.10
C SER A 40 -6.07 2.48 19.14
N ASN A 41 -5.03 2.34 18.31
CA ASN A 41 -3.80 3.18 18.42
C ASN A 41 -3.25 3.72 17.10
N LEU A 42 -3.88 3.48 15.96
CA LEU A 42 -3.51 4.12 14.70
C LEU A 42 -4.53 5.24 14.42
N ASP A 43 -4.11 6.49 14.65
CA ASP A 43 -4.77 7.67 14.09
C ASP A 43 -4.63 7.58 12.57
N HIS A 44 -5.54 6.82 11.94
CA HIS A 44 -5.62 6.71 10.50
C HIS A 44 -6.35 7.94 9.98
N ASP A 45 -5.66 8.81 9.26
CA ASP A 45 -6.36 9.84 8.49
C ASP A 45 -7.12 9.18 7.35
N PHE A 46 -8.43 9.44 7.30
CA PHE A 46 -9.32 8.98 6.24
C PHE A 46 -9.74 10.15 5.34
N TYR A 47 -9.81 9.88 4.05
CA TYR A 47 -10.20 10.85 3.03
C TYR A 47 -11.27 10.25 2.14
N ASP A 48 -12.21 11.08 1.68
CA ASP A 48 -13.13 10.66 0.62
C ASP A 48 -12.31 10.26 -0.63
N GLY A 49 -12.64 9.14 -1.25
CA GLY A 49 -11.81 8.59 -2.30
C GLY A 49 -12.42 7.45 -3.09
N GLU A 50 -11.71 7.12 -4.17
CA GLU A 50 -12.04 6.08 -5.12
C GLU A 50 -10.87 5.10 -5.23
N ILE A 51 -11.12 3.80 -5.01
CA ILE A 51 -10.17 2.71 -5.18
C ILE A 51 -10.48 2.02 -6.51
N THR A 52 -9.53 1.99 -7.43
CA THR A 52 -9.58 1.16 -8.65
C THR A 52 -8.78 -0.11 -8.41
N MET A 53 -9.46 -1.24 -8.46
CA MET A 53 -8.90 -2.58 -8.31
C MET A 53 -8.24 -3.05 -9.62
N LYS A 54 -7.30 -3.99 -9.56
CA LYS A 54 -6.65 -4.55 -10.78
C LYS A 54 -7.61 -5.31 -11.71
N ASN A 55 -8.76 -5.74 -11.21
CA ASN A 55 -9.86 -6.30 -12.02
C ASN A 55 -10.73 -5.21 -12.68
N ASN A 56 -10.38 -3.92 -12.55
CA ASN A 56 -11.12 -2.73 -12.98
C ASN A 56 -12.43 -2.46 -12.21
N GLU A 57 -12.64 -3.12 -11.07
CA GLU A 57 -13.70 -2.73 -10.14
C GLU A 57 -13.35 -1.41 -9.45
N THR A 58 -14.36 -0.58 -9.22
CA THR A 58 -14.21 0.71 -8.55
C THR A 58 -15.02 0.73 -7.26
N ILE A 59 -14.36 1.08 -6.16
CA ILE A 59 -14.97 1.18 -4.83
C ILE A 59 -14.83 2.62 -4.34
N ASN A 60 -15.93 3.23 -3.93
CA ASN A 60 -15.95 4.59 -3.38
C ASN A 60 -16.15 4.54 -1.87
N GLY A 61 -15.48 5.42 -1.13
CA GLY A 61 -15.67 5.55 0.30
C GLY A 61 -14.57 6.36 0.98
N PHE A 62 -14.50 6.25 2.30
CA PHE A 62 -13.43 6.88 3.08
C PHE A 62 -12.22 5.95 3.16
N VAL A 63 -11.09 6.42 2.67
CA VAL A 63 -9.89 5.61 2.41
C VAL A 63 -8.69 6.14 3.19
N SER A 64 -7.88 5.21 3.70
CA SER A 64 -6.54 5.45 4.24
C SER A 64 -5.53 4.52 3.56
N LEU A 65 -4.27 4.92 3.41
CA LEU A 65 -3.32 4.28 2.50
C LEU A 65 -2.12 3.65 3.22
N ASN A 66 -1.52 2.65 2.58
CA ASN A 66 -0.20 2.10 2.90
C ASN A 66 -0.02 1.65 4.37
N HIS A 67 -1.06 1.04 4.95
CA HIS A 67 -0.98 0.43 6.28
C HIS A 67 -0.41 -0.97 6.18
N ILE A 68 0.37 -1.40 7.16
CA ILE A 68 0.89 -2.77 7.20
C ILE A 68 -0.15 -3.68 7.86
N ASP A 69 -0.65 -4.67 7.11
CA ASP A 69 -1.50 -5.76 7.58
C ASP A 69 -0.95 -7.10 7.09
N ASN A 70 -0.82 -8.09 7.98
CA ASN A 70 -0.30 -9.43 7.66
C ASN A 70 0.99 -9.44 6.81
N GLN A 71 1.94 -8.53 7.08
CA GLN A 71 3.20 -8.33 6.34
C GLN A 71 3.07 -7.73 4.93
N HIS A 72 1.88 -7.32 4.53
CA HIS A 72 1.62 -6.63 3.27
C HIS A 72 1.17 -5.19 3.52
N TYR A 73 1.48 -4.31 2.59
CA TYR A 73 0.85 -2.98 2.59
C TYR A 73 -0.59 -3.09 2.08
N ALA A 74 -1.48 -2.31 2.68
CA ALA A 74 -2.91 -2.34 2.42
C ALA A 74 -3.51 -0.93 2.43
N VAL A 75 -4.57 -0.79 1.64
CA VAL A 75 -5.54 0.29 1.73
C VAL A 75 -6.57 -0.08 2.79
N ILE A 76 -6.93 0.86 3.66
CA ILE A 76 -8.05 0.71 4.59
C ILE A 76 -9.25 1.46 4.05
N LEU A 77 -10.36 0.74 3.85
CA LEU A 77 -11.66 1.30 3.50
C LEU A 77 -12.57 1.32 4.73
N SER A 78 -13.09 2.50 5.08
CA SER A 78 -14.10 2.64 6.13
C SER A 78 -15.49 2.34 5.59
N THR A 79 -16.25 1.56 6.36
CA THR A 79 -17.60 1.09 6.07
C THR A 79 -18.48 1.26 7.31
N ASP A 80 -19.79 1.12 7.14
CA ASP A 80 -20.74 1.20 8.27
C ASP A 80 -20.46 0.16 9.36
N ASP A 81 -19.91 -1.00 8.99
CA ASP A 81 -19.62 -2.13 9.88
C ASP A 81 -18.18 -2.15 10.41
N GLY A 82 -17.36 -1.14 10.08
CA GLY A 82 -15.96 -1.04 10.50
C GLY A 82 -15.01 -0.80 9.32
N CYS A 83 -13.77 -1.31 9.42
CA CYS A 83 -12.74 -1.11 8.41
C CYS A 83 -12.41 -2.41 7.68
N ILE A 84 -12.27 -2.31 6.35
CA ILE A 84 -11.83 -3.39 5.47
C ILE A 84 -10.40 -3.10 5.02
N TYR A 85 -9.52 -4.08 5.16
CA TYR A 85 -8.15 -4.04 4.65
C TYR A 85 -8.12 -4.67 3.27
N ILE A 86 -7.60 -3.92 2.30
CA ILE A 86 -7.49 -4.32 0.90
C ILE A 86 -5.99 -4.34 0.57
N PRO A 87 -5.38 -5.52 0.31
CA PRO A 87 -3.97 -5.60 -0.05
C PRO A 87 -3.64 -4.68 -1.24
N ASN A 88 -2.57 -3.92 -1.13
CA ASN A 88 -2.13 -3.04 -2.23
C ASN A 88 -1.82 -3.81 -3.51
N GLU A 89 -1.47 -5.10 -3.42
CA GLU A 89 -1.27 -5.96 -4.58
C GLU A 89 -2.54 -6.20 -5.40
N ASP A 90 -3.73 -5.99 -4.83
CA ASP A 90 -5.01 -6.08 -5.54
C ASP A 90 -5.48 -4.72 -6.09
N VAL A 91 -4.85 -3.64 -5.65
CA VAL A 91 -5.18 -2.27 -6.02
C VAL A 91 -4.36 -1.83 -7.24
N SER A 92 -5.02 -1.19 -8.20
CA SER A 92 -4.37 -0.52 -9.33
C SER A 92 -4.05 0.93 -8.99
N SER A 93 -5.03 1.66 -8.46
CA SER A 93 -4.87 3.05 -8.06
C SER A 93 -5.87 3.47 -7.00
N VAL A 94 -5.55 4.54 -6.27
CA VAL A 94 -6.48 5.22 -5.37
C VAL A 94 -6.47 6.71 -5.68
N THR A 95 -7.63 7.33 -5.79
CA THR A 95 -7.76 8.78 -5.89
C THR A 95 -8.40 9.30 -4.61
N LEU A 96 -7.70 10.18 -3.89
CA LEU A 96 -8.21 10.84 -2.68
C LEU A 96 -8.63 12.28 -2.99
N PHE A 97 -9.78 12.67 -2.48
CA PHE A 97 -10.39 13.98 -2.72
C PHE A 97 -10.30 14.86 -1.48
N ASN A 98 -9.94 16.13 -1.67
CA ASN A 98 -10.10 17.17 -0.66
C ASN A 98 -11.20 18.13 -1.07
N ALA A 99 -12.31 18.13 -0.34
CA ALA A 99 -13.31 19.18 -0.44
C ALA A 99 -12.95 20.33 0.50
N HIS A 100 -11.89 21.09 0.22
CA HIS A 100 -11.58 22.30 0.98
C HIS A 100 -12.02 23.55 0.20
N LYS A 101 -12.89 24.35 0.81
CA LYS A 101 -13.29 25.69 0.32
C LYS A 101 -13.88 25.73 -1.11
N GLY A 102 -14.55 24.65 -1.54
CA GLY A 102 -15.26 24.61 -2.82
C GLY A 102 -14.39 24.26 -4.04
N GLU A 103 -13.12 23.95 -3.84
CA GLU A 103 -12.26 23.33 -4.86
C GLU A 103 -12.03 21.87 -4.48
N THR A 104 -12.47 20.94 -5.33
CA THR A 104 -12.13 19.52 -5.17
C THR A 104 -10.75 19.30 -5.78
N THR A 105 -9.74 19.19 -4.93
CA THR A 105 -8.41 18.73 -5.38
C THR A 105 -8.34 17.22 -5.24
N ALA A 106 -7.80 16.55 -6.26
CA ALA A 106 -7.64 15.11 -6.28
C ALA A 106 -6.15 14.77 -6.20
N THR A 107 -5.79 13.79 -5.38
CA THR A 107 -4.44 13.24 -5.29
C THR A 107 -4.51 11.77 -5.66
N LYS A 108 -3.80 11.38 -6.71
CA LYS A 108 -3.80 10.00 -7.21
C LYS A 108 -2.59 9.25 -6.70
N PHE A 109 -2.82 8.01 -6.32
CA PHE A 109 -1.83 7.03 -5.90
C PHE A 109 -1.94 5.82 -6.81
N VAL A 110 -0.81 5.22 -7.19
CA VAL A 110 -0.76 4.09 -8.11
C VAL A 110 0.14 2.98 -7.61
N ALA A 111 -0.24 1.75 -7.94
CA ALA A 111 0.65 0.61 -7.80
C ALA A 111 1.71 0.66 -8.91
N ILE A 112 2.96 0.38 -8.55
CA ILE A 112 4.07 0.22 -9.49
C ILE A 112 4.56 -1.23 -9.39
N GLU A 113 4.73 -1.89 -10.54
CA GLU A 113 5.16 -3.29 -10.60
C GLU A 113 6.49 -3.50 -9.86
N GLY A 114 6.55 -4.56 -9.05
CA GLY A 114 7.73 -4.89 -8.22
C GLY A 114 7.77 -4.20 -6.86
N TYR A 115 6.79 -3.34 -6.54
CA TYR A 115 6.63 -2.70 -5.24
C TYR A 115 5.30 -3.07 -4.60
N ASP A 116 5.29 -3.16 -3.28
CA ASP A 116 4.12 -3.47 -2.45
C ASP A 116 3.34 -2.22 -2.00
N LYS A 117 3.91 -1.03 -2.20
CA LYS A 117 3.30 0.26 -1.82
C LYS A 117 2.57 0.93 -2.97
N LEU A 118 1.61 1.79 -2.62
CA LEU A 118 1.06 2.78 -3.53
C LEU A 118 1.88 4.07 -3.48
N PHE A 119 2.15 4.63 -4.64
CA PHE A 119 2.96 5.84 -4.82
C PHE A 119 2.09 7.00 -5.26
N ARG A 120 2.27 8.17 -4.65
CA ARG A 120 1.58 9.39 -5.08
C ARG A 120 2.09 9.86 -6.42
N GLU A 121 1.20 10.15 -7.36
CA GLU A 121 1.54 10.80 -8.62
C GLU A 121 1.81 12.29 -8.40
N LEU A 122 3.04 12.73 -8.65
CA LEU A 122 3.43 14.14 -8.57
C LEU A 122 3.40 14.83 -9.94
N TYR A 123 3.79 14.09 -10.97
CA TYR A 123 3.81 14.59 -12.35
C TYR A 123 3.74 13.42 -13.33
N ILE A 124 2.82 13.49 -14.29
CA ILE A 124 2.69 12.52 -15.38
C ILE A 124 2.82 13.29 -16.69
N LYS A 125 3.76 12.88 -17.55
CA LYS A 125 3.86 13.40 -18.93
C LYS A 125 3.24 12.43 -19.93
N ASP A 126 3.58 11.16 -19.79
CA ASP A 126 3.10 10.02 -20.59
C ASP A 126 3.25 8.72 -19.78
N GLU A 127 2.91 7.57 -20.37
CA GLU A 127 2.97 6.26 -19.70
C GLU A 127 4.39 5.86 -19.28
N ASP A 128 5.41 6.40 -19.97
CA ASP A 128 6.81 6.06 -19.76
C ASP A 128 7.54 7.07 -18.85
N SER A 129 6.99 8.27 -18.66
CA SER A 129 7.66 9.39 -17.99
C SER A 129 6.79 9.98 -16.87
N ALA A 130 7.14 9.66 -15.63
CA ALA A 130 6.38 10.06 -14.45
C ALA A 130 7.25 10.27 -13.21
N ILE A 131 6.77 11.06 -12.26
CA ILE A 131 7.40 11.29 -10.96
C ILE A 131 6.42 10.91 -9.86
N TYR A 132 6.93 10.17 -8.87
CA TYR A 132 6.17 9.75 -7.73
C TYR A 132 6.90 10.00 -6.40
N ASP A 133 6.17 9.97 -5.30
CA ASP A 133 6.73 9.80 -3.95
C ASP A 133 5.93 8.77 -3.12
N LEU A 134 6.41 8.48 -1.91
CA LEU A 134 5.86 7.45 -1.02
C LEU A 134 5.07 8.02 0.16
N ILE A 135 4.41 9.18 0.00
CA ILE A 135 3.60 9.71 1.10
C ILE A 135 2.35 8.86 1.31
N GLU A 136 2.01 8.61 2.56
CA GLU A 136 0.80 7.86 2.92
C GLU A 136 -0.40 8.81 3.11
N ALA A 137 -0.13 10.07 3.45
CA ALA A 137 -1.14 11.11 3.59
C ALA A 137 -1.05 12.13 2.43
N PRO A 138 -2.14 12.38 1.68
CA PRO A 138 -2.14 13.28 0.52
C PRO A 138 -1.78 14.72 0.85
N TYR A 139 -2.01 15.15 2.11
CA TYR A 139 -1.85 16.55 2.55
C TYR A 139 -0.88 16.72 3.73
N ASP A 140 -0.10 15.69 4.08
CA ASP A 140 0.94 15.90 5.10
C ASP A 140 2.01 16.84 4.54
N SER A 141 2.28 17.89 5.30
CA SER A 141 3.32 18.89 5.04
C SER A 141 4.74 18.34 5.18
N LYS A 142 4.91 17.11 5.70
CA LYS A 142 6.20 16.44 5.76
C LYS A 142 6.60 15.95 4.37
N ILE A 143 7.54 16.68 3.81
CA ILE A 143 8.17 16.34 2.56
C ILE A 143 9.06 15.10 2.78
N ILE A 144 8.76 14.00 2.10
CA ILE A 144 9.55 12.76 2.14
C ILE A 144 10.75 12.93 1.23
N ASN A 145 11.96 12.64 1.73
CA ASN A 145 13.22 12.91 1.02
C ASN A 145 13.34 12.24 -0.35
N ASP A 146 12.67 11.11 -0.57
CA ASP A 146 12.88 10.28 -1.75
C ASP A 146 11.76 10.48 -2.78
N VAL A 147 12.14 10.68 -4.04
CA VAL A 147 11.22 10.64 -5.18
C VAL A 147 11.62 9.53 -6.14
N TYR A 148 10.65 9.07 -6.91
CA TYR A 148 10.80 7.98 -7.88
C TYR A 148 10.51 8.51 -9.27
N ILE A 149 11.48 8.42 -10.17
CA ILE A 149 11.32 8.81 -11.58
C ILE A 149 11.16 7.54 -12.41
N LYS A 150 10.03 7.42 -13.10
CA LYS A 150 9.81 6.37 -14.10
C LYS A 150 10.28 6.87 -15.46
N GLU A 151 11.08 6.05 -16.13
CA GLU A 151 11.53 6.26 -17.51
C GLU A 151 11.63 4.91 -18.23
N ASN A 152 10.89 4.72 -19.32
CA ASN A 152 10.88 3.49 -20.13
C ASN A 152 10.71 2.22 -19.26
N ASN A 153 9.73 2.22 -18.36
CA ASN A 153 9.45 1.16 -17.38
C ASN A 153 10.54 0.89 -16.33
N THR A 154 11.54 1.76 -16.20
CA THR A 154 12.51 1.70 -15.10
C THR A 154 12.18 2.75 -14.06
N LEU A 155 12.09 2.35 -12.78
CA LEU A 155 11.92 3.27 -11.67
C LEU A 155 13.29 3.57 -11.04
N VAL A 156 13.68 4.84 -11.00
CA VAL A 156 14.92 5.31 -10.37
C VAL A 156 14.56 6.13 -9.15
N SER A 157 15.06 5.72 -7.99
CA SER A 157 14.92 6.50 -6.76
C SER A 157 16.01 7.57 -6.68
N ILE A 158 15.61 8.77 -6.24
CA ILE A 158 16.51 9.89 -5.96
C ILE A 158 16.31 10.28 -4.51
N ASP A 159 17.33 9.98 -3.71
CA ASP A 159 17.37 10.32 -2.28
C ASP A 159 17.59 11.82 -2.08
N ASP A 160 17.14 12.34 -0.93
CA ASP A 160 17.35 13.72 -0.49
C ASP A 160 16.87 14.81 -1.46
N PHE A 161 15.96 14.47 -2.37
CA PHE A 161 15.42 15.33 -3.42
C PHE A 161 14.89 16.67 -2.90
N TRP A 162 14.43 16.70 -1.65
CA TRP A 162 13.84 17.91 -1.07
C TRP A 162 14.80 18.75 -0.23
N THR A 163 16.03 18.28 -0.03
CA THR A 163 17.01 19.00 0.77
C THR A 163 17.86 19.92 -0.12
N SER A 164 17.70 21.24 0.06
CA SER A 164 18.44 22.33 -0.62
C SER A 164 18.12 22.64 -2.10
N GLY A 165 17.13 21.96 -2.68
CA GLY A 165 16.27 22.54 -3.71
C GLY A 165 15.94 21.55 -4.82
N PRO A 166 14.77 20.90 -4.79
CA PRO A 166 14.29 19.89 -5.75
C PRO A 166 14.65 20.10 -7.21
N LYS A 167 14.58 21.36 -7.64
CA LYS A 167 14.97 21.78 -8.98
C LYS A 167 16.42 21.41 -9.32
N LYS A 168 17.37 21.57 -8.40
CA LYS A 168 18.79 21.26 -8.58
C LYS A 168 19.01 19.75 -8.69
N ASP A 169 18.37 18.96 -7.84
CA ASP A 169 18.59 17.51 -7.82
C ASP A 169 18.01 16.85 -9.06
N LEU A 170 16.83 17.32 -9.50
CA LEU A 170 16.27 16.91 -10.79
C LEU A 170 17.15 17.34 -11.98
N ILE A 171 17.75 18.53 -11.94
CA ILE A 171 18.72 18.96 -12.96
C ILE A 171 19.97 18.07 -12.95
N ASN A 172 20.48 17.71 -11.77
CA ASN A 172 21.64 16.83 -11.64
C ASN A 172 21.33 15.43 -12.21
N TYR A 173 20.12 14.90 -11.95
CA TYR A 173 19.64 13.66 -12.55
C TYR A 173 19.66 13.74 -14.08
N ILE A 174 19.03 14.76 -14.67
CA ILE A 174 18.97 14.96 -16.12
C ILE A 174 20.38 15.12 -16.72
N ASN A 175 21.24 15.92 -16.08
CA ASN A 175 22.62 16.12 -16.52
C ASN A 175 23.41 14.80 -16.54
N LYS A 176 23.23 13.96 -15.52
CA LYS A 176 23.86 12.65 -15.42
C LYS A 176 23.30 11.66 -16.46
N ARG A 177 21.98 11.62 -16.65
CA ARG A 177 21.29 10.74 -17.61
C ARG A 177 21.66 11.07 -19.05
N ASP A 178 21.53 12.35 -19.41
CA ASP A 178 21.64 12.82 -20.81
C ASP A 178 23.05 13.29 -21.17
N ASN A 179 24.00 13.24 -20.22
CA ASN A 179 25.33 13.82 -20.37
C ASN A 179 25.30 15.30 -20.80
N THR A 180 24.52 16.10 -20.08
CA THR A 180 24.31 17.54 -20.32
C THR A 180 24.81 18.38 -19.13
N ASP A 181 24.82 19.72 -19.28
CA ASP A 181 25.24 20.68 -18.22
C ASP A 181 24.19 21.79 -18.05
N PHE A 182 22.93 21.40 -17.91
CA PHE A 182 21.87 22.35 -17.59
C PHE A 182 22.07 22.96 -16.20
N LYS A 183 21.65 24.23 -16.07
CA LYS A 183 21.70 25.04 -14.86
C LYS A 183 20.30 25.47 -14.48
N ARG A 184 20.10 25.86 -13.21
CA ARG A 184 18.78 26.29 -12.69
C ARG A 184 18.10 27.39 -13.52
N LYS A 185 18.88 28.26 -14.18
CA LYS A 185 18.41 29.36 -15.04
C LYS A 185 17.87 28.90 -16.40
N ASP A 186 18.24 27.69 -16.84
CA ASP A 186 17.82 27.17 -18.15
C ASP A 186 16.36 26.69 -18.13
N PHE A 187 15.79 26.56 -16.93
CA PHE A 187 14.41 26.18 -16.69
C PHE A 187 13.62 27.36 -16.12
N LYS A 188 12.61 27.84 -16.85
CA LYS A 188 11.78 28.98 -16.42
C LYS A 188 10.79 28.60 -15.31
N SER A 189 10.37 27.34 -15.25
CA SER A 189 9.46 26.79 -14.24
C SER A 189 9.77 25.32 -13.94
N LEU A 190 9.14 24.75 -12.91
CA LEU A 190 9.18 23.30 -12.66
C LEU A 190 8.59 22.52 -13.84
N ASN A 191 7.51 23.01 -14.47
CA ASN A 191 6.93 22.36 -15.66
C ASN A 191 7.93 22.28 -16.81
N THR A 192 8.76 23.31 -17.05
CA THR A 192 9.80 23.24 -18.10
C THR A 192 10.91 22.25 -17.76
N LEU A 193 11.12 21.99 -16.47
CA LEU A 193 12.08 21.00 -16.00
C LEU A 193 11.51 19.59 -16.11
N PHE A 194 10.28 19.39 -15.67
CA PHE A 194 9.55 18.14 -15.81
C PHE A 194 9.35 17.74 -17.27
N ALA A 195 9.22 18.70 -18.20
CA ALA A 195 9.16 18.42 -19.64
C ALA A 195 10.48 17.83 -20.23
N LYS A 196 11.58 17.82 -19.47
CA LYS A 196 12.84 17.15 -19.86
C LYS A 196 12.95 15.71 -19.37
N LEU A 197 12.06 15.28 -18.49
CA LEU A 197 11.84 13.87 -18.23
C LEU A 197 11.17 13.29 -19.47
#